data_AF-A0A5W7EMI8-F1
#
_entry.id   AF-A0A5W7EMI8-F1
#
_cell.length_a   1.000
_cell.length_b   1.000
_cell.length_c   1.000
_cell.angle_alpha   90.00
_cell.angle_beta   90.00
_cell.angle_gamma   90.00
#
_symmetry.space_group_name_H-M   'P 1'
#
loop_
_entity.id
_entity.type
_entity.pdbx_description
1 polymer ?
#
loop_
_entity_poly.entity_id
_entity_poly.type
_entity_poly.pdbx_seq_one_letter_code
_entity_poly.pdbx_strand_id
1 'polypeptide(L)' 'MKSKPTPEQVKAARIAAGLSLKDAADIFGYQLNSWQMKESAGKASRSLSIGEYEYLLLLANQHPEYKIVKK' A
#
# COMPACT_ATOMS: atom_id res chain seq x y z
N MET A 1 2.03 -17.51 -6.67
CA MET A 1 2.71 -16.39 -7.37
C MET A 1 1.99 -15.12 -6.97
N LYS A 2 2.61 -14.22 -6.19
CA LYS A 2 1.98 -12.96 -5.78
C LYS A 2 2.12 -11.96 -6.93
N SER A 3 1.02 -11.48 -7.47
CA SER A 3 1.00 -10.50 -8.55
C SER A 3 1.16 -9.08 -8.00
N LYS A 4 1.67 -8.15 -8.81
CA LYS A 4 1.73 -6.73 -8.45
C LYS A 4 0.31 -6.21 -8.14
N PRO A 5 0.10 -5.43 -7.07
CA PRO A 5 -1.22 -4.91 -6.73
C PRO A 5 -1.68 -3.90 -7.77
N THR A 6 -3.00 -3.82 -7.97
CA THR A 6 -3.61 -2.73 -8.74
C THR A 6 -3.66 -1.44 -7.91
N PRO A 7 -3.74 -0.27 -8.56
CA PRO A 7 -3.89 1.02 -7.87
C PRO A 7 -5.09 1.04 -6.91
N GLU A 8 -6.19 0.39 -7.30
CA GLU A 8 -7.40 0.26 -6.48
C GLU A 8 -7.16 -0.60 -5.22
N GLN A 9 -6.41 -1.70 -5.35
CA GLN A 9 -6.04 -2.55 -4.22
C GLN A 9 -5.14 -1.82 -3.22
N VAL A 10 -4.18 -1.04 -3.72
CA VAL A 10 -3.32 -0.19 -2.88
C VAL A 10 -4.16 0.82 -2.11
N LYS A 11 -5.10 1.48 -2.80
CA LYS A 11 -5.99 2.46 -2.18
C LYS A 11 -6.88 1.84 -1.11
N ALA A 12 -7.50 0.71 -1.41
CA ALA A 12 -8.35 -0.01 -0.46
C ALA A 12 -7.55 -0.44 0.79
N ALA A 13 -6.35 -1.01 0.60
CA ALA A 13 -5.50 -1.42 1.71
C ALA A 13 -5.04 -0.23 2.57
N ARG A 14 -4.69 0.91 1.95
CA ARG A 14 -4.34 2.14 2.70
C ARG A 14 -5.50 2.63 3.57
N ILE A 15 -6.71 2.66 3.02
CA ILE A 15 -7.92 3.08 3.75
C ILE A 15 -8.21 2.10 4.90
N ALA A 16 -8.07 0.79 4.65
CA ALA A 16 -8.25 -0.24 5.68
C ALA A 16 -7.19 -0.13 6.80
N ALA A 17 -5.96 0.28 6.48
CA ALA A 17 -4.92 0.60 7.45
C ALA A 17 -5.16 1.90 8.23
N GLY A 18 -6.21 2.68 7.90
CA GLY A 18 -6.49 3.96 8.53
C GLY A 18 -5.48 5.06 8.19
N LEU A 19 -4.69 4.88 7.13
CA LEU A 19 -3.62 5.80 6.76
C LEU A 19 -4.11 6.90 5.81
N SER A 20 -3.72 8.14 6.05
CA SER A 20 -3.86 9.20 5.05
C SER A 20 -2.86 8.99 3.90
N LEU A 21 -3.05 9.72 2.78
CA LEU A 21 -2.08 9.71 1.68
C LEU A 21 -0.68 10.14 2.15
N LYS A 22 -0.61 11.08 3.09
CA LYS A 22 0.65 11.59 3.64
C LYS A 22 1.30 10.55 4.55
N ASP A 23 0.53 9.91 5.43
CA ASP A 23 1.06 8.88 6.33
C ASP A 23 1.60 7.69 5.53
N ALA A 24 0.86 7.25 4.52
CA ALA A 24 1.32 6.18 3.66
C ALA A 24 2.56 6.59 2.85
N ALA A 25 2.63 7.82 2.33
CA ALA A 25 3.84 8.30 1.69
C ALA A 25 5.05 8.29 2.66
N ASP A 26 4.86 8.77 3.89
CA ASP A 26 5.90 8.84 4.93
C ASP A 26 6.40 7.45 5.36
N ILE A 27 5.48 6.53 5.71
CA ILE A 27 5.79 5.16 6.14
C ILE A 27 6.60 4.40 5.07
N PHE A 28 6.25 4.61 3.80
CA PHE A 28 6.90 3.94 2.68
C PHE A 28 8.06 4.72 2.07
N GLY A 29 8.42 5.89 2.63
CA GLY A 29 9.55 6.70 2.18
C GLY A 29 9.37 7.36 0.80
N TYR A 30 8.13 7.63 0.39
CA TYR A 30 7.80 8.31 -0.86
C TYR A 30 7.40 9.77 -0.64
N GLN A 31 7.53 10.57 -1.70
CA GLN A 31 6.84 11.85 -1.76
C GLN A 31 5.33 11.63 -1.96
N LEU A 32 4.50 12.54 -1.41
CA LEU A 32 3.04 12.47 -1.51
C LEU A 32 2.55 12.29 -2.96
N ASN A 33 3.10 13.05 -3.90
CA ASN A 33 2.73 12.97 -5.32
C ASN A 33 3.09 11.60 -5.91
N SER A 34 4.26 11.04 -5.56
CA SER A 34 4.64 9.70 -5.98
C SER A 34 3.69 8.63 -5.42
N TRP A 35 3.23 8.79 -4.18
CA TRP A 35 2.23 7.91 -3.59
C TRP A 35 0.88 8.02 -4.31
N GLN A 36 0.41 9.25 -4.59
CA GLN A 36 -0.82 9.48 -5.35
C GLN A 36 -0.77 8.85 -6.75
N MET A 37 0.37 8.87 -7.44
CA MET A 37 0.54 8.19 -8.72
C MET A 37 0.40 6.66 -8.62
N LYS A 38 0.81 6.05 -7.48
CA LYS A 38 0.66 4.60 -7.24
C LYS A 38 -0.81 4.20 -7.08
N GLU A 39 -1.63 5.07 -6.48
CA GLU A 39 -3.08 4.88 -6.34
C GLU A 39 -3.89 5.36 -7.56
N SER A 40 -3.25 6.05 -8.51
CA SER A 40 -3.91 6.54 -9.72
C SER A 40 -3.86 5.48 -10.83
N ALA A 41 -5.01 5.21 -11.47
CA ALA A 41 -5.16 4.24 -12.56
C ALA A 41 -4.64 4.78 -13.93
N GLY A 42 -3.46 5.42 -13.94
CA GLY A 42 -2.84 5.97 -15.14
C GLY A 42 -1.83 5.04 -15.82
N LYS A 43 -1.57 5.24 -17.12
CA LYS A 43 -0.53 4.51 -17.90
C LYS A 43 0.89 4.63 -17.32
N ALA A 44 1.15 5.61 -16.46
CA ALA A 44 2.42 5.82 -15.75
C ALA A 44 2.36 5.35 -14.28
N SER A 45 1.31 4.63 -13.87
CA SER A 45 1.16 4.14 -12.51
C SER A 45 2.24 3.11 -12.22
N ARG A 46 3.22 3.50 -11.40
CA ARG A 46 4.22 2.58 -10.87
C ARG A 46 3.55 1.81 -9.74
N SER A 47 3.17 0.56 -9.96
CA SER A 47 2.63 -0.30 -8.90
C SER A 47 3.62 -0.40 -7.73
N LEU A 48 3.11 -0.58 -6.50
CA LEU A 48 3.96 -1.00 -5.39
C LEU A 48 4.62 -2.34 -5.69
N SER A 49 5.83 -2.53 -5.17
CA SER A 49 6.44 -3.85 -5.15
C SER A 49 5.59 -4.78 -4.31
N ILE A 50 5.66 -6.08 -4.59
CA ILE A 50 4.88 -7.09 -3.87
C ILE A 50 5.13 -6.96 -2.36
N GLY A 51 6.39 -6.90 -1.92
CA GLY A 51 6.72 -6.79 -0.50
C GLY A 51 6.20 -5.52 0.19
N GLU A 52 6.19 -4.39 -0.52
CA GLU A 52 5.60 -3.15 0.03
C GLU A 52 4.08 -3.30 0.19
N TYR A 53 3.42 -3.96 -0.77
CA TYR A 53 2.00 -4.24 -0.65
C TYR A 53 1.69 -5.22 0.48
N GLU A 54 2.51 -6.26 0.68
CA GLU A 54 2.36 -7.17 1.83
C GLU A 54 2.50 -6.42 3.15
N TYR A 55 3.45 -5.48 3.24
CA TYR A 55 3.57 -4.62 4.40
C TYR A 55 2.34 -3.71 4.60
N LEU A 56 1.79 -3.14 3.53
CA LEU A 56 0.55 -2.37 3.60
C LEU A 56 -0.63 -3.22 4.10
N LEU A 57 -0.74 -4.46 3.64
CA LEU A 57 -1.76 -5.41 4.09
C LEU A 57 -1.58 -5.79 5.57
N LEU A 58 -0.33 -5.90 6.04
CA LEU A 58 -0.03 -6.13 7.45
C LEU A 58 -0.50 -4.97 8.32
N LEU A 59 -0.22 -3.73 7.89
CA LEU A 59 -0.73 -2.51 8.55
C LEU A 59 -2.26 -2.43 8.51
N ALA A 60 -2.87 -2.88 7.41
CA ALA A 60 -4.32 -2.98 7.26
C ALA A 60 -4.96 -4.14 8.04
N ASN A 61 -4.18 -5.00 8.70
CA ASN A 61 -4.65 -6.25 9.30
C ASN A 61 -5.39 -7.19 8.31
N GLN A 62 -5.10 -7.05 7.01
CA GLN A 62 -5.73 -7.80 5.92
C GLN A 62 -4.79 -8.84 5.29
N HIS A 63 -3.58 -8.99 5.82
CA HIS A 63 -2.62 -9.92 5.26
C HIS A 63 -3.07 -11.38 5.49
N PRO A 64 -3.14 -12.22 4.44
CA PRO A 64 -3.76 -13.55 4.53
C PRO A 64 -3.01 -14.52 5.44
N GLU A 65 -1.68 -14.40 5.52
CA GLU A 65 -0.82 -15.36 6.23
C GLU A 65 -0.24 -14.84 7.56
N TYR A 66 -0.24 -13.52 7.77
CA TYR A 66 0.55 -12.89 8.83
C TYR A 66 -0.24 -11.75 9.45
N LYS A 67 0.03 -11.43 10.71
CA LYS A 67 -0.56 -10.28 11.41
C LYS A 67 0.47 -9.61 12.30
N ILE A 68 0.40 -8.29 12.41
CA ILE A 68 1.23 -7.54 13.35
C ILE A 68 0.65 -7.74 14.76
N VAL A 69 1.46 -8.24 15.68
CA VAL A 69 1.12 -8.36 17.11
C VAL A 69 2.09 -7.52 17.93
N LYS A 70 1.56 -6.80 18.92
CA LYS A 70 2.40 -6.09 19.89
C LYS A 70 3.20 -7.12 20.70
N LYS A 71 4.50 -6.87 20.85
CA LYS A 71 5.38 -7.69 21.71
C LYS A 71 5.05 -7.49 23.18
#